data_AF-F4J355-F1
#
_entry.id   AF-F4J355-F1
#
_cell.length_a   1.000
_cell.length_b   1.000
_cell.length_c   1.000
_cell.angle_alpha   90.00
_cell.angle_beta   90.00
_cell.angle_gamma   90.00
#
_symmetry.space_group_name_H-M   'P 1'
#
loop_
_entity.id
_entity.type
_entity.pdbx_description
1 polymer ?
#
loop_
_entity_poly.entity_id
_entity_poly.type
_entity_poly.pdbx_seq_one_letter_code
_entity_poly.pdbx_strand_id
1 'polypeptide(L)'
;MMMYCPNLTASLTIPSYLPFCHYTRQFRPSHFRSSDKNPNLVSIIRAKPRISHSLRCFVSSSMATPPPTQSSETKPYSVLFVCLGNICRSPAAEGVFRDIVKKRGLDSKFNIDSAGTIDYHEGNMADPRMRSAAKRRGIEITSLSRPIKASDFREFDLILAMDDQNKEDILKAYNVWKARGNFPPDADKKVPLVCVCWTLELYLVDRFSLNFQVKLMCSYCKKHNDKFVPDPYYGGAQGFEKVLDLLEDACESLLDSITAQS
;
A
#
# COMPACT_ATOMS: atom_id res chain seq x y z
N MET A 1 -34.54 25.09 48.78
CA MET A 1 -34.06 26.15 47.87
C MET A 1 -33.43 25.45 46.67
N MET A 2 -34.15 24.76 45.78
CA MET A 2 -35.26 25.11 44.88
C MET A 2 -34.90 26.21 43.86
N MET A 3 -34.97 25.79 42.58
CA MET A 3 -35.25 26.59 41.37
C MET A 3 -34.06 27.27 40.68
N TYR A 4 -33.93 27.36 39.34
CA TYR A 4 -34.64 26.85 38.15
C TYR A 4 -33.71 27.22 36.95
N CYS A 5 -33.68 26.45 35.87
CA CYS A 5 -33.22 26.94 34.54
C CYS A 5 -34.41 27.49 33.75
N PRO A 6 -34.19 28.43 32.82
CA PRO A 6 -34.90 28.33 31.56
C PRO A 6 -34.03 28.61 30.31
N ASN A 7 -34.52 28.03 29.21
CA ASN A 7 -34.00 28.00 27.85
C ASN A 7 -33.77 29.38 27.22
N LEU A 8 -32.73 29.49 26.39
CA LEU A 8 -32.62 30.50 25.33
C LEU A 8 -32.62 29.81 23.96
N THR A 9 -33.60 30.17 23.14
CA THR A 9 -33.72 29.83 21.73
C THR A 9 -33.01 30.91 20.89
N ALA A 10 -32.17 30.51 19.94
CA ALA A 10 -31.69 31.37 18.87
C ALA A 10 -31.50 30.55 17.59
N SER A 11 -32.28 30.92 16.58
CA SER A 11 -32.29 30.42 15.20
C SER A 11 -31.22 31.14 14.39
N LEU A 12 -30.37 30.40 13.64
CA LEU A 12 -29.64 30.94 12.48
C LEU A 12 -29.39 29.83 11.42
N THR A 13 -30.21 29.90 10.36
CA THR A 13 -29.85 29.83 8.93
C THR A 13 -28.95 28.69 8.42
N ILE A 14 -29.56 27.77 7.66
CA ILE A 14 -28.91 26.77 6.78
C ILE A 14 -29.02 27.28 5.33
N PRO A 15 -27.92 27.35 4.53
CA PRO A 15 -28.02 27.57 3.10
C PRO A 15 -28.22 26.24 2.35
N SER A 16 -29.15 26.28 1.41
CA SER A 16 -29.58 25.22 0.50
C SER A 16 -28.74 25.19 -0.78
N TYR A 17 -27.93 24.15 -1.04
CA TYR A 17 -27.51 23.78 -2.39
C TYR A 17 -27.10 22.29 -2.46
N LEU A 18 -28.00 21.45 -3.00
CA LEU A 18 -27.65 20.14 -3.59
C LEU A 18 -28.52 19.95 -4.83
N PRO A 19 -27.95 19.88 -6.05
CA PRO A 19 -28.66 19.35 -7.20
C PRO A 19 -28.47 17.83 -7.27
N PHE A 20 -29.60 17.13 -7.29
CA PHE A 20 -29.74 15.75 -7.76
C PHE A 20 -29.11 15.59 -9.15
N CYS A 21 -28.30 14.55 -9.35
CA CYS A 21 -28.10 13.99 -10.68
C CYS A 21 -28.04 12.45 -10.60
N HIS A 22 -29.13 11.84 -11.04
CA HIS A 22 -29.20 10.44 -11.44
C HIS A 22 -28.28 10.19 -12.64
N TYR A 23 -27.45 9.15 -12.58
CA TYR A 23 -26.90 8.55 -13.79
C TYR A 23 -26.99 7.02 -13.70
N THR A 24 -28.04 6.49 -14.33
CA THR A 24 -28.19 5.09 -14.71
C THR A 24 -27.65 4.91 -16.13
N ARG A 25 -26.60 4.11 -16.31
CA ARG A 25 -26.32 3.46 -17.59
C ARG A 25 -26.04 1.97 -17.39
N GLN A 26 -26.98 1.19 -17.90
CA GLN A 26 -26.84 -0.23 -18.18
C GLN A 26 -25.78 -0.42 -19.27
N PHE A 27 -24.80 -1.29 -19.04
CA PHE A 27 -23.99 -1.88 -20.10
C PHE A 27 -24.18 -3.40 -20.05
N ARG A 28 -24.72 -3.96 -21.14
CA ARG A 28 -24.78 -5.41 -21.41
C ARG A 28 -23.48 -5.83 -22.12
N PRO A 29 -22.85 -6.96 -21.79
CA PRO A 29 -21.76 -7.52 -22.61
C PRO A 29 -22.34 -8.38 -23.73
N SER A 30 -21.87 -8.14 -24.96
CA SER A 30 -22.08 -9.00 -26.12
C SER A 30 -21.16 -10.22 -26.05
N HIS A 31 -21.75 -11.38 -26.32
CA HIS A 31 -21.12 -12.69 -26.50
C HIS A 31 -19.91 -12.65 -27.45
N PHE A 32 -18.80 -13.24 -27.02
CA PHE A 32 -17.77 -13.76 -27.94
C PHE A 32 -17.54 -15.25 -27.64
N ARG A 33 -17.92 -16.08 -28.62
CA ARG A 33 -17.67 -17.52 -28.70
C ARG A 33 -16.19 -17.74 -28.99
N SER A 34 -15.52 -18.59 -28.22
CA SER A 34 -14.32 -19.29 -28.68
C SER A 34 -14.61 -20.79 -28.67
N SER A 35 -14.53 -21.40 -29.85
CA SER A 35 -14.52 -22.83 -30.07
C SER A 35 -13.16 -23.10 -30.68
N ASP A 36 -12.27 -23.79 -29.98
CA ASP A 36 -11.34 -24.66 -30.66
C ASP A 36 -10.94 -25.86 -29.79
N LYS A 37 -11.01 -26.99 -30.47
CA LYS A 37 -10.83 -28.37 -30.02
C LYS A 37 -9.34 -28.72 -30.16
N ASN A 38 -8.78 -29.51 -29.25
CA ASN A 38 -8.16 -30.81 -29.58
C ASN A 38 -7.65 -31.54 -28.32
N PRO A 39 -8.09 -32.79 -28.04
CA PRO A 39 -7.45 -33.68 -27.09
C PRO A 39 -6.74 -34.84 -27.80
N ASN A 40 -5.52 -35.17 -27.40
CA ASN A 40 -4.88 -36.48 -27.60
C ASN A 40 -3.71 -36.61 -26.61
N LEU A 41 -3.24 -37.76 -26.15
CA LEU A 41 -3.78 -39.08 -25.81
C LEU A 41 -2.52 -39.79 -25.23
N VAL A 42 -2.72 -40.74 -24.31
CA VAL A 42 -1.81 -41.87 -23.99
C VAL A 42 -0.68 -41.66 -22.96
N SER A 43 -0.97 -42.20 -21.77
CA SER A 43 -0.08 -42.78 -20.77
C SER A 43 0.81 -43.92 -21.30
N ILE A 44 2.05 -44.11 -20.81
CA ILE A 44 2.65 -45.45 -20.60
C ILE A 44 3.88 -45.39 -19.65
N ILE A 45 3.71 -46.06 -18.50
CA ILE A 45 4.58 -47.04 -17.82
C ILE A 45 5.96 -46.60 -17.23
N ARG A 46 6.03 -46.83 -15.91
CA ARG A 46 7.21 -46.88 -15.01
C ARG A 46 8.13 -48.06 -15.32
N ALA A 47 9.45 -47.85 -15.23
CA ALA A 47 10.40 -48.88 -14.78
C ALA A 47 11.63 -48.24 -14.10
N LYS A 48 12.07 -48.85 -12.97
CA LYS A 48 13.20 -48.45 -12.10
C LYS A 48 14.48 -49.27 -12.44
N PRO A 49 15.67 -48.84 -11.96
CA PRO A 49 16.96 -49.10 -12.62
C PRO A 49 17.72 -50.33 -12.09
N ARG A 50 18.77 -50.76 -12.82
CA ARG A 50 19.76 -51.78 -12.41
C ARG A 50 21.18 -51.20 -12.28
N ILE A 51 21.93 -51.88 -11.42
CA ILE A 51 23.17 -51.54 -10.71
C ILE A 51 24.45 -52.02 -11.45
N SER A 52 25.57 -51.34 -11.13
CA SER A 52 27.01 -51.74 -11.22
C SER A 52 27.63 -51.88 -12.63
N HIS A 53 28.86 -51.43 -12.91
CA HIS A 53 30.10 -51.57 -12.15
C HIS A 53 31.13 -50.46 -12.45
N SER A 54 31.88 -50.09 -11.40
CA SER A 54 33.33 -49.85 -11.36
C SER A 54 34.04 -49.40 -12.65
N LEU A 55 34.53 -48.15 -12.65
CA LEU A 55 35.83 -47.79 -13.22
C LEU A 55 36.40 -46.58 -12.47
N ARG A 56 37.59 -46.79 -11.88
CA ARG A 56 38.47 -45.74 -11.35
C ARG A 56 38.85 -44.81 -12.50
N CYS A 57 38.74 -43.51 -12.30
CA CYS A 57 39.44 -42.52 -13.12
C CYS A 57 39.97 -41.37 -12.25
N PHE A 58 41.15 -40.92 -12.64
CA PHE A 58 42.09 -40.07 -11.94
C PHE A 58 41.48 -38.72 -11.51
N VAL A 59 41.73 -38.35 -10.25
CA VAL A 59 41.42 -37.01 -9.74
C VAL A 59 42.50 -36.06 -10.25
N SER A 60 42.24 -35.36 -11.35
CA SER A 60 43.00 -34.17 -11.74
C SER A 60 42.42 -32.97 -10.99
N SER A 61 43.17 -32.48 -10.00
CA SER A 61 42.84 -31.27 -9.22
C SER A 61 43.10 -30.04 -10.10
N SER A 62 42.15 -29.73 -10.98
CA SER A 62 42.11 -28.46 -11.67
C SER A 62 41.29 -27.49 -10.81
N MET A 63 41.94 -26.45 -10.30
CA MET A 63 41.33 -25.37 -9.53
C MET A 63 40.30 -24.64 -10.41
N ALA A 64 39.06 -25.12 -10.39
CA ALA A 64 37.94 -24.46 -11.03
C ALA A 64 37.65 -23.17 -10.27
N THR A 65 37.91 -22.03 -10.90
CA THR A 65 37.50 -20.70 -10.45
C THR A 65 36.00 -20.75 -10.11
N PRO A 66 35.57 -20.26 -8.92
CA PRO A 66 34.15 -20.20 -8.62
C PRO A 66 33.43 -19.38 -9.70
N PRO A 67 32.24 -19.80 -10.17
CA PRO A 67 31.49 -19.01 -11.12
C PRO A 67 31.18 -17.64 -10.49
N PRO A 68 31.13 -16.55 -11.28
CA PRO A 68 30.75 -15.25 -10.75
C PRO A 68 29.40 -15.38 -10.06
N THR A 69 29.35 -14.98 -8.79
CA THR A 69 28.13 -14.97 -7.99
C THR A 69 27.11 -14.10 -8.71
N GLN A 70 26.09 -14.72 -9.33
CA GLN A 70 24.94 -14.00 -9.85
C GLN A 70 24.26 -13.35 -8.65
N SER A 71 24.50 -12.05 -8.45
CA SER A 71 23.75 -11.24 -7.51
C SER A 71 22.29 -11.29 -7.94
N SER A 72 21.48 -12.07 -7.23
CA SER A 72 20.03 -12.02 -7.36
C SER A 72 19.60 -10.62 -6.92
N GLU A 73 19.44 -9.70 -7.87
CA GLU A 73 18.87 -8.38 -7.58
C GLU A 73 17.48 -8.59 -6.99
N THR A 74 17.35 -8.32 -5.70
CA THR A 74 16.06 -8.38 -5.02
C THR A 74 15.21 -7.19 -5.49
N LYS A 75 13.93 -7.46 -5.77
CA LYS A 75 12.98 -6.41 -6.16
C LYS A 75 12.94 -5.33 -5.07
N PRO A 76 12.94 -4.02 -5.41
CA PRO A 76 12.77 -2.95 -4.44
C PRO A 76 11.49 -3.10 -3.61
N TYR A 77 11.60 -2.90 -2.30
CA TYR A 77 10.46 -2.92 -1.38
C TYR A 77 9.57 -1.70 -1.63
N SER A 78 8.31 -1.94 -1.96
CA SER A 78 7.40 -0.90 -2.43
C SER A 78 6.47 -0.41 -1.32
N VAL A 79 6.53 0.87 -0.97
CA VAL A 79 5.71 1.51 0.08
C VAL A 79 4.80 2.59 -0.52
N LEU A 80 3.50 2.53 -0.21
CA LEU A 80 2.50 3.52 -0.63
C LEU A 80 1.91 4.26 0.58
N PHE A 81 2.00 5.58 0.59
CA PHE A 81 1.36 6.42 1.60
C PHE A 81 0.00 6.93 1.11
N VAL A 82 -1.05 6.80 1.91
CA VAL A 82 -2.42 7.13 1.50
C VAL A 82 -3.12 8.04 2.49
N CYS A 83 -3.64 9.17 2.00
CA CYS A 83 -4.54 10.04 2.74
C CYS A 83 -5.82 10.29 1.94
N LEU A 84 -6.67 11.25 2.36
CA LEU A 84 -7.88 11.60 1.63
C LEU A 84 -7.57 12.17 0.23
N GLY A 85 -7.05 13.41 0.15
CA GLY A 85 -6.90 14.14 -1.12
C GLY A 85 -5.53 14.08 -1.78
N ASN A 86 -4.54 13.41 -1.16
CA ASN A 86 -3.16 13.33 -1.65
C ASN A 86 -2.48 14.67 -1.96
N ILE A 87 -2.76 15.69 -1.15
CA ILE A 87 -2.14 17.02 -1.26
C ILE A 87 -1.40 17.46 0.01
N CYS A 88 -1.71 16.91 1.18
CA CYS A 88 -1.06 17.30 2.44
C CYS A 88 -0.28 16.14 3.06
N ARG A 89 -0.98 15.23 3.73
CA ARG A 89 -0.38 14.21 4.60
C ARG A 89 0.43 13.15 3.85
N SER A 90 -0.15 12.48 2.84
CA SER A 90 0.57 11.41 2.13
C SER A 90 1.74 11.90 1.27
N PRO A 91 1.68 13.05 0.57
CA PRO A 91 2.88 13.62 -0.07
C PRO A 91 3.99 13.97 0.92
N ALA A 92 3.63 14.47 2.12
CA ALA A 92 4.61 14.74 3.16
C ALA A 92 5.27 13.44 3.66
N ALA A 93 4.48 12.38 3.88
CA ALA A 93 5.00 11.09 4.30
C ALA A 93 5.96 10.50 3.27
N GLU A 94 5.61 10.60 1.98
CA GLU A 94 6.46 10.19 0.86
C GLU A 94 7.78 10.97 0.83
N GLY A 95 7.71 12.31 0.97
CA GLY A 95 8.90 13.16 1.01
C GLY A 95 9.82 12.85 2.20
N VAL A 96 9.24 12.71 3.41
CA VAL A 96 9.99 12.37 4.63
C VAL A 96 10.64 11.00 4.50
N PHE A 97 9.89 9.98 4.07
CA PHE A 97 10.42 8.62 3.95
C PHE A 97 11.54 8.54 2.90
N ARG A 98 11.34 9.19 1.74
CA ARG A 98 12.36 9.25 0.69
C ARG A 98 13.64 9.94 1.16
N ASP A 99 13.52 11.05 1.89
CA ASP A 99 14.66 11.76 2.45
C ASP A 99 15.46 10.88 3.43
N ILE A 100 14.78 10.17 4.34
CA ILE A 100 15.42 9.23 5.28
C ILE A 100 16.09 8.07 4.53
N VAL A 101 15.38 7.42 3.59
CA VAL A 101 15.92 6.31 2.78
C VAL A 101 17.17 6.74 2.01
N LYS A 102 17.13 7.94 1.40
CA LYS A 102 18.27 8.51 0.68
C LYS A 102 19.44 8.80 1.61
N LYS A 103 19.20 9.41 2.77
CA LYS A 103 20.23 9.68 3.79
C LYS A 103 20.92 8.40 4.29
N ARG A 104 20.19 7.27 4.32
CA ARG A 104 20.75 5.95 4.69
C ARG A 104 21.36 5.18 3.51
N GLY A 105 21.38 5.75 2.30
CA GLY A 105 21.96 5.11 1.12
C GLY A 105 21.18 3.89 0.62
N LEU A 106 19.87 3.83 0.88
CA LEU A 106 19.00 2.69 0.55
C LEU A 106 18.06 2.96 -0.64
N ASP A 107 18.23 4.07 -1.36
CA ASP A 107 17.33 4.53 -2.43
C ASP A 107 16.99 3.45 -3.46
N SER A 108 17.98 2.69 -3.93
CA SER A 108 17.79 1.61 -4.90
C SER A 108 16.99 0.41 -4.38
N LYS A 109 16.83 0.28 -3.06
CA LYS A 109 16.10 -0.82 -2.42
C LYS A 109 14.63 -0.52 -2.20
N PHE A 110 14.17 0.70 -2.49
CA PHE A 110 12.80 1.12 -2.23
C PHE A 110 12.12 1.69 -3.47
N ASN A 111 10.82 1.41 -3.58
CA ASN A 111 9.92 2.14 -4.46
C ASN A 111 8.91 2.87 -3.58
N ILE A 112 8.85 4.20 -3.67
CA ILE A 112 8.14 5.06 -2.71
C ILE A 112 7.19 5.97 -3.46
N ASP A 113 5.90 5.89 -3.12
CA ASP A 113 4.83 6.66 -3.77
C ASP A 113 3.76 7.11 -2.77
N SER A 114 2.86 8.01 -3.19
CA SER A 114 1.67 8.38 -2.45
C SER A 114 0.41 8.44 -3.31
N ALA A 115 -0.75 8.28 -2.66
CA ALA A 115 -2.06 8.34 -3.30
C ALA A 115 -3.13 8.92 -2.36
N GLY A 116 -4.32 9.13 -2.93
CA GLY A 116 -5.53 9.65 -2.29
C GLY A 116 -6.68 8.64 -2.37
N THR A 117 -7.58 8.65 -1.39
CA THR A 117 -8.82 7.85 -1.46
C THR A 117 -9.87 8.48 -2.38
N ILE A 118 -9.68 9.76 -2.75
CA ILE A 118 -10.49 10.49 -3.75
C ILE A 118 -9.62 11.02 -4.89
N ASP A 119 -10.25 11.40 -6.00
CA ASP A 119 -9.62 11.93 -7.22
C ASP A 119 -9.76 13.45 -7.39
N TYR A 120 -10.39 14.15 -6.43
CA TYR A 120 -10.71 15.58 -6.53
C TYR A 120 -9.51 16.50 -6.84
N HIS A 121 -8.30 16.10 -6.42
CA HIS A 121 -7.08 16.87 -6.65
C HIS A 121 -6.12 16.23 -7.66
N GLU A 122 -6.55 15.21 -8.43
CA GLU A 122 -5.66 14.48 -9.35
C GLU A 122 -4.87 15.44 -10.26
N GLY A 123 -3.56 15.19 -10.38
CA GLY A 123 -2.61 15.99 -11.15
C GLY A 123 -2.06 17.23 -10.43
N ASN A 124 -2.65 17.65 -9.30
CA ASN A 124 -2.16 18.81 -8.56
C ASN A 124 -0.89 18.52 -7.78
N MET A 125 -0.06 19.55 -7.58
CA MET A 125 1.04 19.48 -6.62
C MET A 125 0.52 19.43 -5.18
N ALA A 126 1.36 18.95 -4.26
CA ALA A 126 1.12 19.07 -2.83
C ALA A 126 0.85 20.52 -2.38
N ASP A 127 0.05 20.67 -1.32
CA ASP A 127 -0.38 21.94 -0.73
C ASP A 127 0.85 22.83 -0.45
N PRO A 128 0.84 24.10 -0.89
CA PRO A 128 1.99 24.99 -0.76
C PRO A 128 2.43 25.20 0.70
N ARG A 129 1.50 25.14 1.67
CA ARG A 129 1.82 25.26 3.11
C ARG A 129 2.59 24.04 3.58
N MET A 130 2.18 22.83 3.15
CA MET A 130 2.89 21.59 3.47
C MET A 130 4.27 21.55 2.82
N ARG A 131 4.37 21.92 1.54
CA ARG A 131 5.66 22.05 0.83
C ARG A 131 6.59 23.04 1.51
N SER A 132 6.06 24.19 1.93
CA SER A 132 6.84 25.21 2.66
C SER A 132 7.34 24.66 4.01
N ALA A 133 6.49 23.96 4.76
CA ALA A 133 6.87 23.34 6.04
C ALA A 133 7.95 22.26 5.87
N ALA A 134 7.76 21.33 4.95
CA ALA A 134 8.75 20.29 4.67
C ALA A 134 10.08 20.88 4.18
N LYS A 135 10.03 21.90 3.30
CA LYS A 135 11.23 22.58 2.81
C LYS A 135 12.04 23.25 3.92
N ARG A 136 11.40 23.79 4.97
CA ARG A 136 12.11 24.31 6.16
C ARG A 136 12.91 23.24 6.90
N ARG A 137 12.53 21.97 6.76
CA ARG A 137 13.23 20.80 7.32
C ARG A 137 14.21 20.14 6.35
N GLY A 138 14.44 20.75 5.18
CA GLY A 138 15.31 20.21 4.13
C GLY A 138 14.66 19.09 3.31
N ILE A 139 13.35 18.88 3.43
CA ILE A 139 12.62 17.81 2.77
C ILE A 139 11.90 18.37 1.55
N GLU A 140 12.11 17.76 0.39
CA GLU A 140 11.44 18.14 -0.86
C GLU A 140 10.22 17.24 -1.12
N ILE A 141 9.05 17.86 -1.31
CA ILE A 141 7.83 17.17 -1.70
C ILE A 141 7.55 17.46 -3.18
N THR A 142 7.74 16.43 -4.01
CA THR A 142 7.58 16.48 -5.47
C THR A 142 6.36 15.70 -5.98
N SER A 143 5.55 15.13 -5.09
CA SER A 143 4.40 14.30 -5.44
C SER A 143 3.35 15.06 -6.24
N LEU A 144 2.78 14.38 -7.24
CA LEU A 144 1.57 14.80 -7.93
C LEU A 144 0.41 13.94 -7.43
N SER A 145 -0.70 14.60 -7.09
CA SER A 145 -1.86 13.93 -6.53
C SER A 145 -2.42 12.90 -7.51
N ARG A 146 -2.72 11.70 -7.02
CA ARG A 146 -3.41 10.64 -7.77
C ARG A 146 -4.36 9.85 -6.87
N PRO A 147 -5.49 9.34 -7.38
CA PRO A 147 -6.30 8.40 -6.63
C PRO A 147 -5.59 7.05 -6.50
N ILE A 148 -5.93 6.30 -5.45
CA ILE A 148 -5.58 4.90 -5.30
C ILE A 148 -6.28 4.08 -6.41
N LYS A 149 -5.57 3.09 -6.93
CA LYS A 149 -5.98 2.26 -8.07
C LYS A 149 -5.95 0.78 -7.68
N ALA A 150 -6.71 -0.05 -8.40
CA ALA A 150 -6.71 -1.49 -8.17
C ALA A 150 -5.32 -2.14 -8.32
N SER A 151 -4.44 -1.58 -9.15
CA SER A 151 -3.07 -2.05 -9.33
C SER A 151 -2.18 -1.82 -8.12
N ASP A 152 -2.48 -0.83 -7.27
CA ASP A 152 -1.66 -0.47 -6.10
C ASP A 152 -1.55 -1.64 -5.11
N PHE A 153 -2.63 -2.40 -4.90
CA PHE A 153 -2.64 -3.57 -4.01
C PHE A 153 -1.73 -4.70 -4.50
N ARG A 154 -1.43 -4.75 -5.80
CA ARG A 154 -0.47 -5.70 -6.37
C ARG A 154 0.94 -5.12 -6.35
N GLU A 155 1.09 -3.84 -6.63
CA GLU A 155 2.41 -3.23 -6.86
C GLU A 155 3.15 -2.99 -5.55
N PHE A 156 2.45 -2.52 -4.53
CA PHE A 156 3.01 -2.18 -3.23
C PHE A 156 3.04 -3.37 -2.27
N ASP A 157 4.07 -3.42 -1.43
CA ASP A 157 4.25 -4.45 -0.40
C ASP A 157 3.63 -3.98 0.92
N LEU A 158 3.55 -2.66 1.12
CA LEU A 158 2.94 -2.02 2.28
C LEU A 158 2.17 -0.75 1.87
N ILE A 159 0.94 -0.62 2.36
CA ILE A 159 0.08 0.56 2.18
C ILE A 159 -0.18 1.18 3.55
N LEU A 160 0.14 2.47 3.71
CA LEU A 160 0.06 3.19 4.98
C LEU A 160 -1.01 4.27 4.94
N ALA A 161 -2.09 4.05 5.68
CA ALA A 161 -3.17 5.00 5.85
C ALA A 161 -2.84 6.05 6.92
N MET A 162 -3.14 7.32 6.66
CA MET A 162 -2.88 8.41 7.61
C MET A 162 -3.82 8.41 8.82
N ASP A 163 -5.07 7.98 8.63
CA ASP A 163 -6.08 7.87 9.68
C ASP A 163 -6.98 6.63 9.46
N ASP A 164 -7.86 6.37 10.43
CA ASP A 164 -8.79 5.23 10.40
C ASP A 164 -9.77 5.30 9.22
N GLN A 165 -10.25 6.50 8.86
CA GLN A 165 -11.17 6.68 7.75
C GLN A 165 -10.49 6.30 6.42
N ASN A 166 -9.25 6.73 6.22
CA ASN A 166 -8.47 6.38 5.04
C ASN A 166 -8.26 4.87 4.98
N LYS A 167 -7.97 4.22 6.11
CA LYS A 167 -7.84 2.76 6.17
C LYS A 167 -9.14 2.07 5.77
N GLU A 168 -10.28 2.50 6.32
CA GLU A 168 -11.59 1.96 5.94
C GLU A 168 -11.88 2.15 4.45
N ASP A 169 -11.60 3.32 3.90
CA ASP A 169 -11.85 3.63 2.50
C ASP A 169 -10.99 2.77 1.57
N ILE A 170 -9.72 2.54 1.91
CA ILE A 170 -8.82 1.61 1.19
C ILE A 170 -9.40 0.19 1.20
N LEU A 171 -9.83 -0.29 2.36
CA LEU A 171 -10.40 -1.64 2.50
C LEU A 171 -11.75 -1.76 1.75
N LYS A 172 -12.58 -0.73 1.77
CA LYS A 172 -13.83 -0.66 0.99
C LYS A 172 -13.52 -0.70 -0.50
N ALA A 173 -12.56 0.10 -0.97
CA ALA A 173 -12.16 0.15 -2.38
C ALA A 173 -11.60 -1.20 -2.85
N TYR A 174 -10.74 -1.84 -2.06
CA TYR A 174 -10.26 -3.20 -2.33
C TYR A 174 -11.42 -4.18 -2.53
N ASN A 175 -12.38 -4.21 -1.60
CA ASN A 175 -13.51 -5.14 -1.67
C ASN A 175 -14.37 -4.89 -2.92
N VAL A 176 -14.56 -3.62 -3.29
CA VAL A 176 -15.28 -3.24 -4.52
C VAL A 176 -14.53 -3.71 -5.77
N TRP A 177 -13.22 -3.48 -5.86
CA TRP A 177 -12.42 -3.91 -7.00
C TRP A 177 -12.33 -5.43 -7.13
N LYS A 178 -12.20 -6.12 -6.00
CA LYS A 178 -12.26 -7.58 -5.92
C LYS A 178 -13.60 -8.12 -6.42
N ALA A 179 -14.71 -7.57 -5.94
CA ALA A 179 -16.05 -8.01 -6.34
C ALA A 179 -16.36 -7.78 -7.83
N ARG A 180 -15.75 -6.76 -8.45
CA ARG A 180 -15.94 -6.46 -9.89
C ARG A 180 -15.17 -7.39 -10.81
N GLY A 181 -14.30 -8.26 -10.30
CA GLY A 181 -13.37 -9.03 -11.13
C GLY A 181 -12.29 -8.17 -11.79
N ASN A 182 -12.18 -6.89 -11.40
CA ASN A 182 -11.15 -5.97 -11.85
C ASN A 182 -9.84 -6.14 -11.05
N PHE A 183 -9.69 -7.27 -10.37
CA PHE A 183 -8.53 -7.56 -9.54
C PHE A 183 -7.62 -8.52 -10.29
N PRO A 184 -6.32 -8.22 -10.38
CA PRO A 184 -5.38 -9.14 -11.01
C PRO A 184 -5.37 -10.47 -10.24
N PRO A 185 -5.32 -11.63 -10.92
CA PRO A 185 -5.52 -12.96 -10.35
C PRO A 185 -4.44 -13.42 -9.34
N ASP A 186 -3.48 -12.55 -9.00
CA ASP A 186 -2.28 -12.87 -8.22
C ASP A 186 -2.03 -11.93 -7.02
N ALA A 187 -2.90 -10.96 -6.75
CA ALA A 187 -2.63 -9.98 -5.69
C ALA A 187 -2.77 -10.56 -4.26
N ASP A 188 -3.30 -11.78 -4.13
CA ASP A 188 -3.29 -12.63 -2.94
C ASP A 188 -1.90 -13.28 -2.66
N LYS A 189 -0.99 -13.35 -3.64
CA LYS A 189 0.25 -14.13 -3.54
C LYS A 189 1.41 -13.44 -2.80
N LYS A 190 1.27 -12.18 -2.39
CA LYS A 190 2.37 -11.42 -1.75
C LYS A 190 2.56 -11.67 -0.25
N VAL A 191 1.72 -12.48 0.37
CA VAL A 191 1.76 -12.70 1.82
C VAL A 191 2.22 -14.12 2.12
N PRO A 192 3.10 -14.34 3.12
CA PRO A 192 3.50 -15.69 3.50
C PRO A 192 2.27 -16.53 3.76
N LEU A 193 2.20 -17.72 3.14
CA LEU A 193 1.16 -18.71 3.35
C LEU A 193 1.10 -19.04 4.85
N VAL A 194 0.24 -18.34 5.59
CA VAL A 194 -0.18 -18.78 6.92
C VAL A 194 -1.08 -19.98 6.66
N CYS A 195 -0.66 -21.14 7.11
CA CYS A 195 -1.42 -22.38 6.98
C CYS A 195 -2.76 -22.22 7.72
N VAL A 196 -3.85 -22.17 6.97
CA VAL A 196 -5.21 -22.21 7.51
C VAL A 196 -5.98 -23.29 6.75
N CYS A 197 -6.68 -24.12 7.52
CA CYS A 197 -7.16 -25.48 7.31
C CYS A 197 -8.43 -25.61 6.44
N TRP A 198 -8.38 -25.22 5.16
CA TRP A 198 -9.33 -25.54 4.06
C TRP A 198 -10.87 -25.51 4.25
N THR A 199 -11.44 -25.09 5.37
CA THR A 199 -12.89 -25.19 5.62
C THR A 199 -13.41 -23.84 6.09
N LEU A 200 -13.90 -23.03 5.14
CA LEU A 200 -14.25 -21.58 5.21
C LEU A 200 -13.10 -20.56 5.02
N GLU A 201 -11.86 -20.98 4.77
CA GLU A 201 -10.69 -20.09 4.94
C GLU A 201 -10.31 -19.12 3.83
N LEU A 202 -10.79 -19.25 2.58
CA LEU A 202 -10.32 -18.33 1.53
C LEU A 202 -10.65 -16.85 1.84
N TYR A 203 -11.86 -16.59 2.34
CA TYR A 203 -12.28 -15.22 2.69
C TYR A 203 -11.50 -14.65 3.89
N LEU A 204 -11.20 -15.50 4.87
CA LEU A 204 -10.45 -15.08 6.06
C LEU A 204 -8.97 -14.88 5.73
N VAL A 205 -8.37 -15.74 4.90
CA VAL A 205 -6.99 -15.62 4.43
C VAL A 205 -6.79 -14.31 3.69
N ASP A 206 -7.68 -13.97 2.75
CA ASP A 206 -7.55 -12.73 1.98
C ASP A 206 -7.74 -11.49 2.86
N ARG A 207 -8.71 -11.51 3.78
CA ARG A 207 -8.93 -10.41 4.71
C ARG A 207 -7.75 -10.26 5.67
N PHE A 208 -7.14 -11.37 6.09
CA PHE A 208 -5.96 -11.38 6.96
C PHE A 208 -4.73 -10.84 6.22
N SER A 209 -4.51 -11.29 4.98
CA SER A 209 -3.46 -10.86 4.07
C SER A 209 -3.51 -9.35 3.80
N LEU A 210 -4.69 -8.82 3.47
CA LEU A 210 -4.86 -7.39 3.23
C LEU A 210 -4.70 -6.55 4.50
N ASN A 211 -5.18 -7.04 5.65
CA ASN A 211 -4.97 -6.35 6.94
C ASN A 211 -3.48 -6.28 7.31
N PHE A 212 -2.67 -7.23 6.83
CA PHE A 212 -1.22 -7.18 7.00
C PHE A 212 -0.58 -6.15 6.07
N GLN A 213 -1.08 -6.03 4.84
CA GLN A 213 -0.61 -5.06 3.85
C GLN A 213 -1.02 -3.62 4.16
N VAL A 214 -2.20 -3.40 4.75
CA VAL A 214 -2.76 -2.05 5.03
C VAL A 214 -2.67 -1.70 6.51
N LYS A 215 -1.76 -0.79 6.86
CA LYS A 215 -1.49 -0.35 8.24
C LYS A 215 -1.72 1.14 8.45
N LEU A 216 -1.86 1.56 9.70
CA LEU A 216 -1.92 2.98 10.04
C LEU A 216 -0.50 3.54 10.15
N MET A 217 -0.28 4.77 9.67
CA MET A 217 1.02 5.43 9.73
C MET A 217 1.53 5.52 11.18
N CYS A 218 0.67 5.98 12.09
CA CYS A 218 1.03 6.13 13.50
C CYS A 218 1.25 4.80 14.25
N SER A 219 0.96 3.65 13.63
CA SER A 219 1.36 2.36 14.24
C SER A 219 2.88 2.17 14.28
N TYR A 220 3.64 2.99 13.55
CA TYR A 220 5.10 3.01 13.58
C TYR A 220 5.69 4.10 14.48
N CYS A 221 4.89 5.03 15.01
CA CYS A 221 5.39 6.06 15.94
C CYS A 221 5.98 5.41 17.20
N LYS A 222 7.15 5.89 17.63
CA LYS A 222 7.80 5.46 18.88
C LYS A 222 7.91 6.59 19.90
N LYS A 223 8.06 7.83 19.43
CA LYS A 223 8.21 9.04 20.26
C LYS A 223 6.86 9.70 20.53
N HIS A 224 5.90 9.54 19.63
CA HIS A 224 4.56 10.10 19.75
C HIS A 224 3.51 9.02 20.02
N ASN A 225 2.54 9.34 20.89
CA ASN A 225 1.44 8.44 21.26
C ASN A 225 0.16 8.66 20.43
N ASP A 226 0.21 9.54 19.42
CA ASP A 226 -0.91 9.83 18.54
C ASP A 226 -1.33 8.57 17.78
N LYS A 227 -2.65 8.36 17.62
CA LYS A 227 -3.19 7.17 16.93
C LYS A 227 -3.33 7.34 15.42
N PHE A 228 -3.33 8.57 14.95
CA PHE A 228 -3.52 8.95 13.55
C PHE A 228 -2.77 10.24 13.24
N VAL A 229 -2.54 10.50 11.96
CA VAL A 229 -1.95 11.75 11.46
C VAL A 229 -3.08 12.75 11.19
N PRO A 230 -3.18 13.86 11.97
CA PRO A 230 -4.29 14.79 11.86
C PRO A 230 -4.30 15.49 10.50
N ASP A 231 -5.49 15.75 9.95
CA ASP A 231 -5.61 16.52 8.71
C ASP A 231 -5.30 18.02 8.97
N PRO A 232 -4.21 18.58 8.39
CA PRO A 232 -3.82 19.95 8.68
C PRO A 232 -4.58 20.98 7.82
N TYR A 233 -5.41 20.56 6.86
CA TYR A 233 -5.87 21.43 5.78
C TYR A 233 -6.65 22.66 6.23
N TYR A 234 -7.52 22.50 7.24
CA TYR A 234 -8.32 23.57 7.85
C TYR A 234 -7.64 24.22 9.07
N GLY A 235 -6.41 23.81 9.38
CA GLY A 235 -5.64 24.30 10.52
C GLY A 235 -4.68 25.45 10.18
N GLY A 236 -4.01 25.96 11.23
CA GLY A 236 -2.91 26.91 11.09
C GLY A 236 -1.56 26.22 10.80
N ALA A 237 -0.49 27.03 10.69
CA ALA A 237 0.86 26.53 10.38
C ALA A 237 1.35 25.43 11.35
N GLN A 238 0.96 25.49 12.62
CA GLN A 238 1.30 24.48 13.64
C GLN A 238 0.76 23.07 13.30
N GLY A 239 -0.38 22.98 12.59
CA GLY A 239 -0.94 21.70 12.16
C GLY A 239 -0.03 20.99 11.15
N PHE A 240 0.60 21.75 10.24
CA PHE A 240 1.56 21.20 9.27
C PHE A 240 2.84 20.73 9.96
N GLU A 241 3.34 21.47 10.95
CA GLU A 241 4.51 21.06 11.73
C GLU A 241 4.22 19.78 12.54
N LYS A 242 3.06 19.71 13.22
CA LYS A 242 2.66 18.51 13.97
C LYS A 242 2.56 17.28 13.06
N VAL A 243 2.07 17.42 11.84
CA VAL A 243 2.06 16.31 10.86
C VAL A 243 3.48 15.85 10.54
N LEU A 244 4.40 16.77 10.28
CA LEU A 244 5.79 16.41 9.98
C LEU A 244 6.48 15.74 11.18
N ASP A 245 6.23 16.19 12.41
CA ASP A 245 6.80 15.56 13.63
C ASP A 245 6.38 14.08 13.76
N LEU A 246 5.10 13.79 13.49
CA LEU A 246 4.58 12.42 13.51
C LEU A 246 5.17 11.58 12.38
N LEU A 247 5.31 12.16 11.19
CA LEU A 247 5.85 11.45 10.02
C LEU A 247 7.33 11.13 10.19
N GLU A 248 8.14 12.05 10.72
CA GLU A 248 9.57 11.80 10.98
C GLU A 248 9.76 10.65 11.98
N ASP A 249 8.98 10.63 13.06
CA ASP A 249 9.00 9.54 14.05
C ASP A 249 8.58 8.20 13.43
N ALA A 250 7.44 8.19 12.74
CA ALA A 250 6.90 6.97 12.14
C ALA A 250 7.78 6.45 10.99
N CYS A 251 8.29 7.30 10.11
CA CYS A 251 9.12 6.91 8.95
C CYS A 251 10.46 6.32 9.38
N GLU A 252 11.11 6.87 10.41
CA GLU A 252 12.37 6.34 10.95
C GLU A 252 12.18 4.91 11.45
N SER A 253 11.16 4.71 12.29
CA SER A 253 10.79 3.41 12.86
C SER A 253 10.30 2.41 11.80
N LEU A 254 9.57 2.89 10.79
CA LEU A 254 9.15 2.11 9.63
C LEU A 254 10.35 1.56 8.87
N LEU A 255 11.33 2.41 8.55
CA LEU A 255 12.53 1.98 7.83
C LEU A 255 13.32 0.95 8.63
N ASP A 256 13.49 1.15 9.93
CA ASP A 256 14.12 0.16 10.83
C ASP A 256 13.37 -1.17 10.78
N SER A 257 12.03 -1.14 10.82
CA SER A 257 11.22 -2.36 10.80
C SER A 257 11.33 -3.14 9.50
N ILE A 258 11.44 -2.47 8.36
CA ILE A 258 11.56 -3.11 7.04
C ILE A 258 12.97 -3.68 6.87
N THR A 259 13.99 -2.91 7.25
CA THR A 259 15.40 -3.32 7.14
C THR A 259 15.75 -4.45 8.10
N ALA A 260 15.11 -4.56 9.27
CA ALA A 260 15.28 -5.69 10.18
C ALA A 260 14.65 -7.00 9.67
N GLN A 261 13.75 -6.93 8.69
CA GLN A 261 13.10 -8.09 8.06
C GLN A 261 13.81 -8.57 6.78
N SER A 262 14.76 -7.78 6.26
CA SER A 262 15.48 -8.03 5.00
C SER A 262 16.85 -8.66 5.25
#